data_AF-A0A1F2RJX6-F1
#
_entry.id   AF-A0A1F2RJX6-F1
#
_cell.length_a   1.000
_cell.length_b   1.000
_cell.length_c   1.000
_cell.angle_alpha   90.00
_cell.angle_beta   90.00
_cell.angle_gamma   90.00
#
_symmetry.space_group_name_H-M   'P 1'
#
loop_
_entity.id
_entity.type
_entity.pdbx_description
1 polymer ?
#
loop_
_entity_poly.entity_id
_entity_poly.type
_entity_poly.pdbx_seq_one_letter_code
_entity_poly.pdbx_strand_id
1 'polypeptide(L)'
;MMKDMGRENGVALIIVLMAIVLLTALGVTLTLATSLETTIAGNFRENQEAFYAADAIVERAVDEIATTGDWNALLDGSVRSSFIDGPPSGVRTLSDGSIVDLALVANMANCRKTTICSANEMDLITAERPWAANNPRWQLYAYGNLRDLLPSGVIDSSYYVVAMVADDASENDNDPLRDSADPGNPGAGVLVLRVDAFGPRGARKTVEATVARSPTAGVRIRSWHHVRG
;
A
#
# COMPACT_ATOMS: atom_id res chain seq x y z
N MET A 1 -49.12 -41.61 -51.69
CA MET A 1 -48.76 -40.38 -50.95
C MET A 1 -47.97 -40.79 -49.71
N MET A 2 -46.70 -41.21 -49.87
CA MET A 2 -45.85 -41.65 -48.77
C MET A 2 -44.38 -41.67 -49.22
N LYS A 3 -43.76 -40.49 -49.29
CA LYS A 3 -42.31 -40.33 -49.47
C LYS A 3 -41.93 -38.89 -49.11
N ASP A 4 -41.44 -38.68 -47.89
CA ASP A 4 -40.43 -37.63 -47.55
C ASP A 4 -40.11 -37.47 -46.04
N MET A 5 -40.85 -38.12 -45.14
CA MET A 5 -40.65 -37.96 -43.68
C MET A 5 -39.21 -38.28 -43.17
N GLY A 6 -38.46 -39.17 -43.82
CA GLY A 6 -37.10 -39.52 -43.38
C GLY A 6 -36.03 -38.46 -43.66
N ARG A 7 -36.25 -37.57 -44.64
CA ARG A 7 -35.26 -36.57 -45.06
C ARG A 7 -35.40 -35.25 -44.29
N GLU A 8 -36.62 -34.86 -43.94
CA GLU A 8 -36.90 -33.69 -43.11
C GLU A 8 -36.47 -33.88 -41.65
N ASN A 9 -36.60 -35.11 -41.12
CA ASN A 9 -36.19 -35.43 -39.75
C ASN A 9 -34.67 -35.28 -39.52
N GLY A 10 -33.84 -35.56 -40.52
CA GLY A 10 -32.39 -35.39 -40.42
C GLY A 10 -31.95 -33.92 -40.39
N VAL A 11 -32.60 -33.08 -41.20
CA VAL A 11 -32.33 -31.63 -41.22
C VAL A 11 -32.82 -30.97 -39.92
N ALA A 12 -33.98 -31.38 -39.40
CA ALA A 12 -34.49 -30.92 -38.12
C ALA A 12 -33.49 -31.20 -36.96
N LEU A 13 -32.89 -32.39 -36.94
CA LEU A 13 -31.88 -32.75 -35.93
C LEU A 13 -30.63 -31.86 -36.03
N ILE A 14 -30.15 -31.58 -37.25
CA ILE A 14 -28.99 -30.71 -37.47
C ILE A 14 -29.28 -29.29 -36.97
N ILE A 15 -30.47 -28.74 -37.26
CA ILE A 15 -30.88 -27.41 -36.79
C ILE A 15 -30.93 -27.37 -35.26
N VAL A 16 -31.50 -28.40 -34.63
CA VAL A 16 -31.56 -28.51 -33.16
C VAL A 16 -30.15 -28.59 -32.56
N LEU A 17 -29.26 -29.42 -33.13
CA LEU A 17 -27.88 -29.53 -32.67
C LEU A 17 -27.13 -28.20 -32.82
N MET A 18 -27.27 -27.52 -33.96
CA MET A 18 -26.68 -26.19 -34.16
C MET A 18 -27.23 -25.18 -33.15
N ALA A 19 -28.54 -25.17 -32.90
CA ALA A 19 -29.14 -24.30 -31.90
C ALA A 19 -28.62 -24.60 -30.49
N ILE A 20 -28.47 -25.87 -30.11
CA ILE A 20 -27.90 -26.27 -28.82
C ILE A 20 -26.44 -25.83 -28.70
N VAL A 21 -25.63 -26.00 -29.76
CA VAL A 21 -24.22 -25.55 -29.77
C VAL A 21 -24.13 -24.03 -29.60
N LEU A 22 -25.00 -23.27 -30.27
CA LEU A 22 -25.03 -21.81 -30.13
C LEU A 22 -25.47 -21.39 -28.72
N LEU A 23 -26.51 -22.01 -28.17
CA LEU A 23 -27.00 -21.70 -26.82
C LEU A 23 -25.99 -22.10 -25.73
N THR A 24 -25.28 -23.21 -25.90
CA THR A 24 -24.22 -23.62 -24.97
C THR A 24 -23.01 -22.69 -25.05
N ALA A 25 -22.59 -22.29 -26.25
CA ALA A 25 -21.54 -21.28 -26.42
C ALA A 25 -21.92 -19.96 -25.73
N LEU A 26 -23.15 -19.46 -25.93
CA LEU A 26 -23.65 -18.26 -25.26
C LEU A 26 -23.68 -18.43 -23.73
N GLY A 27 -24.17 -19.55 -23.23
CA GLY A 27 -24.18 -19.85 -21.79
C GLY A 27 -22.77 -19.85 -21.18
N VAL A 28 -21.79 -20.46 -21.85
CA VAL A 28 -20.38 -20.47 -21.41
C VAL A 28 -19.80 -19.05 -21.45
N THR A 29 -20.06 -18.26 -22.50
CA THR A 29 -19.55 -16.89 -22.57
C THR A 29 -20.11 -16.00 -21.46
N LEU A 30 -21.41 -16.12 -21.16
CA LEU A 30 -22.06 -15.33 -20.11
C LEU A 30 -21.53 -15.70 -18.73
N THR A 31 -21.39 -17.00 -18.44
CA THR A 31 -20.86 -17.48 -17.15
C THR A 31 -19.41 -17.04 -16.93
N LEU A 32 -18.57 -17.09 -17.96
CA LEU A 32 -17.20 -16.56 -17.90
C LEU A 32 -17.20 -15.04 -17.69
N ALA A 33 -18.02 -14.30 -18.42
CA ALA A 33 -18.13 -12.85 -18.27
C ALA A 33 -18.51 -12.46 -16.83
N THR A 34 -19.53 -13.10 -16.27
CA THR A 34 -19.95 -12.86 -14.87
C THR A 34 -18.86 -13.25 -13.87
N SER A 35 -18.14 -14.35 -14.11
CA SER A 35 -17.02 -14.77 -13.24
C SER A 35 -15.86 -13.77 -13.26
N LEU A 36 -15.60 -13.16 -14.42
CA LEU A 36 -14.60 -12.11 -14.56
C LEU A 36 -15.05 -10.82 -13.86
N GLU A 37 -16.29 -10.39 -14.07
CA GLU A 37 -16.84 -9.18 -13.42
C GLU A 37 -16.82 -9.29 -11.89
N THR A 38 -17.20 -10.44 -11.34
CA THR A 38 -17.15 -10.69 -9.89
C THR A 38 -15.72 -10.65 -9.35
N THR A 39 -14.76 -11.22 -10.07
CA THR A 39 -13.33 -11.16 -9.70
C THR A 39 -12.80 -9.72 -9.76
N ILE A 40 -13.11 -8.97 -10.83
CA ILE A 40 -12.72 -7.57 -10.99
C ILE A 40 -13.32 -6.71 -9.87
N ALA A 41 -14.61 -6.90 -9.57
CA ALA A 41 -15.29 -6.17 -8.50
C ALA A 41 -14.69 -6.47 -7.12
N GLY A 42 -14.32 -7.73 -6.87
CA GLY A 42 -13.61 -8.13 -5.64
C GLY A 42 -12.25 -7.44 -5.51
N ASN A 43 -11.41 -7.53 -6.54
CA ASN A 43 -10.10 -6.89 -6.57
C ASN A 43 -10.20 -5.37 -6.44
N PHE A 44 -11.20 -4.74 -7.08
CA PHE A 44 -11.42 -3.30 -6.96
C PHE A 44 -11.75 -2.90 -5.53
N ARG A 45 -12.67 -3.63 -4.88
CA ARG A 45 -13.03 -3.40 -3.47
C ARG A 45 -11.82 -3.54 -2.55
N GLU A 46 -11.04 -4.59 -2.69
CA GLU A 46 -9.84 -4.82 -1.88
C GLU A 46 -8.76 -3.75 -2.09
N ASN A 47 -8.58 -3.28 -3.32
CA ASN A 47 -7.65 -2.17 -3.56
C ASN A 47 -8.15 -0.86 -2.93
N GLN A 48 -9.46 -0.65 -2.89
CA GLN A 48 -10.07 0.52 -2.29
C GLN A 48 -10.00 0.47 -0.75
N GLU A 49 -10.24 -0.69 -0.14
CA GLU A 49 -10.08 -0.91 1.30
C GLU A 49 -8.61 -0.78 1.73
N ALA A 50 -7.67 -1.35 0.97
CA ALA A 50 -6.23 -1.19 1.20
C ALA A 50 -5.81 0.28 1.19
N PHE A 51 -6.41 1.04 0.27
CA PHE A 51 -6.17 2.45 0.16
C PHE A 51 -6.67 3.22 1.39
N TYR A 52 -7.92 3.00 1.82
CA TYR A 52 -8.46 3.64 3.02
C TYR A 52 -7.72 3.22 4.29
N ALA A 53 -7.25 1.98 4.36
CA ALA A 53 -6.40 1.49 5.44
C ALA A 53 -5.08 2.28 5.54
N ALA A 54 -4.43 2.52 4.40
CA ALA A 54 -3.21 3.33 4.36
C ALA A 54 -3.49 4.80 4.75
N ASP A 55 -4.56 5.37 4.22
CA ASP A 55 -4.93 6.77 4.47
C ASP A 55 -5.27 7.03 5.95
N ALA A 56 -6.02 6.13 6.59
CA ALA A 56 -6.33 6.22 8.02
C ALA A 56 -5.07 6.28 8.91
N ILE A 57 -4.00 5.59 8.49
CA ILE A 57 -2.73 5.58 9.21
C ILE A 57 -1.88 6.81 8.89
N VAL A 58 -1.97 7.36 7.68
CA VAL A 58 -1.38 8.68 7.38
C VAL A 58 -1.96 9.71 8.35
N GLU A 59 -3.28 9.80 8.47
CA GLU A 59 -3.95 10.76 9.36
C GLU A 59 -3.53 10.58 10.81
N ARG A 60 -3.47 9.33 11.30
CA ARG A 60 -3.00 9.07 12.66
C ARG A 60 -1.52 9.44 12.87
N ALA A 61 -0.66 9.12 11.91
CA ALA A 61 0.75 9.45 11.99
C ALA A 61 0.96 10.97 11.98
N VAL A 62 0.22 11.69 11.14
CA VAL A 62 0.26 13.16 11.08
C VAL A 62 -0.16 13.78 12.42
N ASP A 63 -1.24 13.29 13.04
CA ASP A 63 -1.70 13.77 14.35
C ASP A 63 -0.62 13.61 15.43
N GLU A 64 0.01 12.44 15.52
CA GLU A 64 1.07 12.20 16.52
C GLU A 64 2.36 12.98 16.21
N ILE A 65 2.77 13.07 14.95
CA ILE A 65 3.93 13.86 14.51
C ILE A 65 3.71 15.35 14.79
N ALA A 66 2.47 15.85 14.66
CA ALA A 66 2.14 17.24 14.98
C ALA A 66 2.38 17.60 16.45
N THR A 67 2.29 16.62 17.34
CA THR A 67 2.58 16.78 18.77
C THR A 67 4.04 16.49 19.14
N THR A 68 4.83 15.96 18.19
CA THR A 68 6.24 15.61 18.41
C THR A 68 7.14 16.81 18.17
N GLY A 69 7.77 17.31 19.23
CA GLY A 69 8.63 18.51 19.15
C GLY A 69 9.97 18.28 18.46
N ASP A 70 10.58 17.11 18.63
CA ASP A 70 11.87 16.74 18.06
C ASP A 70 11.70 15.75 16.90
N TRP A 71 11.87 16.23 15.67
CA TRP A 71 11.74 15.41 14.47
C TRP A 71 12.97 14.54 14.20
N ASN A 72 14.13 14.89 14.75
CA ASN A 72 15.34 14.05 14.62
C ASN A 72 15.14 12.70 15.29
N ALA A 73 14.38 12.66 16.39
CA ALA A 73 14.02 11.43 17.07
C ALA A 73 13.08 10.51 16.25
N LEU A 74 12.34 11.07 15.29
CA LEU A 74 11.56 10.30 14.33
C LEU A 74 12.48 9.72 13.24
N LEU A 75 13.41 10.53 12.74
CA LEU A 75 14.33 10.23 11.65
C LEU A 75 15.45 9.24 12.02
N ASP A 76 15.87 9.22 13.28
CA ASP A 76 16.80 8.22 13.82
C ASP A 76 16.08 6.94 14.31
N GLY A 77 14.75 6.94 14.31
CA GLY A 77 13.91 5.82 14.72
C GLY A 77 13.88 5.58 16.23
N SER A 78 14.27 6.55 17.06
CA SER A 78 14.21 6.45 18.53
C SER A 78 12.79 6.61 19.06
N VAL A 79 11.96 7.43 18.41
CA VAL A 79 10.54 7.63 18.72
C VAL A 79 9.65 6.90 17.72
N ARG A 80 8.57 6.31 18.22
CA ARG A 80 7.56 5.60 17.45
C ARG A 80 6.18 6.06 17.86
N SER A 81 5.21 5.77 17.00
CA SER A 81 3.81 5.98 17.28
C SER A 81 3.35 5.17 18.49
N SER A 82 2.30 5.64 19.16
CA SER A 82 1.60 4.83 20.15
C SER A 82 0.86 3.63 19.54
N PHE A 83 0.69 3.60 18.21
CA PHE A 83 0.16 2.48 17.45
C PHE A 83 1.29 1.59 16.92
N ILE A 84 1.81 0.74 17.81
CA ILE A 84 2.76 -0.33 17.49
C ILE A 84 2.31 -1.64 18.13
N ASP A 85 2.47 -2.76 17.43
CA ASP A 85 2.07 -4.09 17.90
C ASP A 85 3.23 -4.95 18.46
N GLY A 86 4.41 -4.34 18.64
CA GLY A 86 5.61 -5.04 19.10
C GLY A 86 6.91 -4.36 18.65
N PRO A 87 8.05 -5.08 18.66
CA PRO A 87 9.33 -4.58 18.17
C PRO A 87 9.26 -4.16 16.68
N PRO A 88 10.11 -3.19 16.24
CA PRO A 88 10.15 -2.68 14.87
C PRO A 88 10.91 -3.64 13.92
N SER A 89 10.63 -4.92 14.06
CA SER A 89 11.22 -6.01 13.28
C SER A 89 10.39 -7.28 13.46
N GLY A 90 10.76 -8.31 12.71
CA GLY A 90 10.15 -9.63 12.80
C GLY A 90 8.91 -9.79 11.93
N VAL A 91 8.39 -11.02 11.95
CA VAL A 91 7.32 -11.48 11.09
C VAL A 91 5.97 -11.34 11.80
N ARG A 92 4.96 -10.89 11.07
CA ARG A 92 3.56 -10.80 11.48
C ARG A 92 2.74 -11.73 10.59
N THR A 93 1.83 -12.49 11.19
CA THR A 93 0.89 -13.34 10.45
C THR A 93 -0.43 -12.61 10.30
N LEU A 94 -0.91 -12.49 9.07
CA LEU A 94 -2.16 -11.81 8.73
C LEU A 94 -3.36 -12.76 8.92
N SER A 95 -4.57 -12.20 8.87
CA SER A 95 -5.80 -12.99 9.06
C SER A 95 -6.05 -14.08 8.02
N ASP A 96 -5.44 -13.96 6.84
CA ASP A 96 -5.52 -14.97 5.77
C ASP A 96 -4.35 -15.99 5.82
N GLY A 97 -3.50 -15.91 6.85
CA GLY A 97 -2.33 -16.77 7.03
C GLY A 97 -1.08 -16.32 6.26
N SER A 98 -1.17 -15.27 5.44
CA SER A 98 0.00 -14.66 4.83
C SER A 98 0.88 -13.96 5.88
N ILE A 99 2.09 -13.54 5.47
CA ILE A 99 3.06 -12.93 6.39
C ILE A 99 3.55 -11.57 5.92
N VAL A 100 3.83 -10.69 6.87
CA VAL A 100 4.53 -9.41 6.68
C VAL A 100 5.78 -9.42 7.55
N ASP A 101 6.96 -9.31 6.93
CA ASP A 101 8.22 -9.13 7.64
C ASP A 101 8.58 -7.64 7.66
N LEU A 102 8.55 -7.02 8.84
CA LEU A 102 8.80 -5.58 9.00
C LEU A 102 10.21 -5.16 8.57
N ALA A 103 11.21 -6.03 8.76
CA ALA A 103 12.57 -5.74 8.32
C ALA A 103 12.65 -5.76 6.79
N LEU A 104 11.96 -6.70 6.14
CA LEU A 104 11.85 -6.75 4.69
C LEU A 104 11.13 -5.51 4.14
N VAL A 105 10.03 -5.08 4.77
CA VAL A 105 9.30 -3.85 4.36
C VAL A 105 10.23 -2.64 4.41
N ALA A 106 10.94 -2.45 5.52
CA ALA A 106 11.88 -1.33 5.67
C ALA A 106 13.04 -1.41 4.66
N ASN A 107 13.64 -2.59 4.45
CA ASN A 107 14.74 -2.75 3.49
C ASN A 107 14.27 -2.55 2.03
N MET A 108 13.06 -2.97 1.70
CA MET A 108 12.47 -2.75 0.38
C MET A 108 12.18 -1.27 0.13
N ALA A 109 11.78 -0.51 1.14
CA ALA A 109 11.61 0.94 1.04
C ALA A 109 12.98 1.64 0.93
N ASN A 110 13.96 1.22 1.74
CA ASN A 110 15.26 1.87 1.84
C ASN A 110 16.19 1.58 0.66
N CYS A 111 16.30 0.34 0.17
CA CYS A 111 17.26 -0.01 -0.88
C CYS A 111 16.77 -1.06 -1.90
N ARG A 112 15.46 -1.36 -1.93
CA ARG A 112 14.86 -2.36 -2.84
C ARG A 112 15.45 -3.78 -2.68
N LYS A 113 15.91 -4.13 -1.48
CA LYS A 113 16.41 -5.47 -1.16
C LYS A 113 15.61 -6.10 -0.04
N THR A 114 15.66 -7.42 0.01
CA THR A 114 15.09 -8.22 1.12
C THR A 114 16.07 -8.40 2.27
N THR A 115 17.33 -8.04 2.08
CA THR A 115 18.40 -8.06 3.08
C THR A 115 18.67 -6.67 3.64
N ILE A 116 19.39 -6.60 4.76
CA ILE A 116 19.81 -5.35 5.40
C ILE A 116 20.50 -4.45 4.37
N CYS A 117 20.09 -3.18 4.34
CA CYS A 117 20.69 -2.15 3.49
C CYS A 117 21.95 -1.54 4.13
N SER A 118 23.04 -1.44 3.38
CA SER A 118 24.20 -0.63 3.72
C SER A 118 23.99 0.84 3.33
N ALA A 119 24.79 1.76 3.91
CA ALA A 119 24.73 3.19 3.56
C ALA A 119 24.94 3.42 2.06
N ASN A 120 25.95 2.79 1.47
CA ASN A 120 26.22 2.90 0.03
C ASN A 120 25.04 2.46 -0.83
N GLU A 121 24.32 1.41 -0.44
CA GLU A 121 23.14 0.94 -1.18
C GLU A 121 21.97 1.92 -1.04
N MET A 122 21.80 2.49 0.14
CA MET A 122 20.78 3.51 0.35
C MET A 122 21.11 4.80 -0.43
N ASP A 123 22.38 5.10 -0.68
CA ASP A 123 22.84 6.25 -1.48
C ASP A 123 22.90 6.00 -2.99
N LEU A 124 22.59 4.78 -3.46
CA LEU A 124 22.57 4.51 -4.91
C LEU A 124 21.51 5.36 -5.59
N ILE A 125 21.94 6.10 -6.61
CA ILE A 125 21.06 6.86 -7.51
C ILE A 125 20.29 5.86 -8.38
N THR A 126 18.96 5.81 -8.22
CA THR A 126 18.04 5.07 -9.08
C THR A 126 16.95 5.99 -9.63
N ALA A 127 16.09 5.49 -10.51
CA ALA A 127 14.97 6.28 -11.04
C ALA A 127 13.99 6.73 -9.93
N GLU A 128 13.80 5.91 -8.91
CA GLU A 128 12.92 6.17 -7.77
C GLU A 128 13.61 6.92 -6.63
N ARG A 129 14.95 6.92 -6.60
CA ARG A 129 15.78 7.52 -5.55
C ARG A 129 16.96 8.28 -6.17
N PRO A 130 16.70 9.40 -6.88
CA PRO A 130 17.72 10.11 -7.64
C PRO A 130 18.65 11.02 -6.80
N TRP A 131 18.48 11.10 -5.48
CA TRP A 131 19.08 12.14 -4.63
C TRP A 131 20.33 11.73 -3.87
N ALA A 132 20.89 10.56 -4.18
CA ALA A 132 22.11 10.04 -3.55
C ALA A 132 22.04 10.04 -2.02
N ALA A 133 22.88 10.82 -1.34
CA ALA A 133 22.90 10.93 0.12
C ALA A 133 21.57 11.44 0.71
N ASN A 134 20.83 12.26 -0.04
CA ASN A 134 19.50 12.77 0.35
C ASN A 134 18.37 11.79 0.01
N ASN A 135 18.69 10.55 -0.36
CA ASN A 135 17.65 9.54 -0.51
C ASN A 135 16.99 9.26 0.86
N PRO A 136 15.64 9.29 0.95
CA PRO A 136 14.93 9.09 2.20
C PRO A 136 15.37 7.83 2.94
N ARG A 137 15.62 7.98 4.25
CA ARG A 137 15.94 6.89 5.18
C ARG A 137 14.69 6.51 5.97
N TRP A 138 13.95 5.54 5.47
CA TRP A 138 12.69 5.08 6.04
C TRP A 138 12.90 4.37 7.39
N GLN A 139 12.38 4.98 8.44
CA GLN A 139 12.27 4.43 9.78
C GLN A 139 10.86 3.94 10.06
N LEU A 140 10.71 2.74 10.61
CA LEU A 140 9.41 2.22 11.06
C LEU A 140 8.87 3.09 12.21
N TYR A 141 7.69 3.66 12.00
CA TYR A 141 7.06 4.60 12.93
C TYR A 141 5.79 4.05 13.58
N ALA A 142 4.84 3.55 12.79
CA ALA A 142 3.59 2.97 13.28
C ALA A 142 3.29 1.66 12.54
N TYR A 143 2.80 0.63 13.23
CA TYR A 143 2.48 -0.63 12.58
C TYR A 143 1.59 -1.52 13.45
N GLY A 144 0.65 -2.22 12.82
CA GLY A 144 -0.26 -3.12 13.52
C GLY A 144 -1.45 -3.51 12.66
N ASN A 145 -2.38 -4.27 13.25
CA ASN A 145 -3.66 -4.54 12.59
C ASN A 145 -4.56 -3.31 12.68
N LEU A 146 -5.19 -2.92 11.57
CA LEU A 146 -6.04 -1.72 11.51
C LEU A 146 -7.23 -1.79 12.46
N ARG A 147 -7.74 -2.99 12.77
CA ARG A 147 -8.79 -3.19 13.77
C ARG A 147 -8.43 -2.68 15.17
N ASP A 148 -7.12 -2.64 15.48
CA ASP A 148 -6.59 -2.23 16.77
C ASP A 148 -6.27 -0.72 16.80
N LEU A 149 -6.55 0.00 15.70
CA LEU A 149 -6.30 1.44 15.57
C LEU A 149 -7.08 2.26 16.62
N LEU A 150 -8.28 1.79 16.96
CA LEU A 150 -9.14 2.40 17.98
C LEU A 150 -9.38 1.42 19.14
N PRO A 151 -9.37 1.88 20.40
CA PRO A 151 -9.49 1.01 21.58
C PRO A 151 -10.80 0.20 21.68
N SER A 152 -11.84 0.58 20.94
CA SER A 152 -13.19 0.03 21.05
C SER A 152 -13.48 -1.14 20.10
N GLY A 153 -12.51 -1.57 19.27
CA GLY A 153 -12.72 -2.67 18.31
C GLY A 153 -13.82 -2.40 17.27
N VAL A 154 -14.16 -1.12 17.07
CA VAL A 154 -15.24 -0.70 16.15
C VAL A 154 -14.82 -0.83 14.68
N ILE A 155 -13.52 -0.90 14.41
CA ILE A 155 -13.00 -1.08 13.06
C ILE A 155 -12.99 -2.57 12.71
N ASP A 156 -13.90 -2.96 11.81
CA ASP A 156 -13.87 -4.28 11.20
C ASP A 156 -12.97 -4.27 9.96
N SER A 157 -11.68 -4.54 10.16
CA SER A 157 -10.70 -4.63 9.08
C SER A 157 -9.72 -5.78 9.29
N SER A 158 -9.39 -6.43 8.17
CA SER A 158 -8.36 -7.47 8.07
C SER A 158 -6.99 -6.93 7.64
N TYR A 159 -6.88 -5.62 7.42
CA TYR A 159 -5.64 -5.01 6.95
C TYR A 159 -4.62 -4.86 8.08
N TYR A 160 -3.38 -5.20 7.75
CA TYR A 160 -2.19 -4.85 8.50
C TYR A 160 -1.51 -3.67 7.82
N VAL A 161 -1.02 -2.72 8.59
CA VAL A 161 -0.53 -1.44 8.09
C VAL A 161 0.84 -1.15 8.68
N VAL A 162 1.69 -0.50 7.89
CA VAL A 162 3.04 -0.09 8.27
C VAL A 162 3.26 1.33 7.77
N ALA A 163 3.42 2.28 8.70
CA ALA A 163 3.89 3.63 8.43
C ALA A 163 5.38 3.73 8.72
N MET A 164 6.09 4.33 7.78
CA MET A 164 7.47 4.73 7.90
C MET A 164 7.57 6.24 7.72
N VAL A 165 8.52 6.82 8.44
CA VAL A 165 8.88 8.24 8.34
C VAL A 165 10.31 8.35 7.83
N ALA A 166 10.56 9.34 7.00
CA ALA A 166 11.90 9.68 6.55
C ALA A 166 12.01 11.19 6.34
N ASP A 167 13.24 11.61 6.20
CA ASP A 167 13.56 12.97 5.81
C ASP A 167 13.26 13.17 4.33
N ASP A 168 12.95 14.40 3.95
CA ASP A 168 12.58 14.71 2.58
C ASP A 168 13.82 14.97 1.70
N ALA A 169 13.70 14.72 0.40
CA ALA A 169 14.84 14.77 -0.51
C ALA A 169 15.19 16.18 -1.03
N SER A 170 14.43 17.21 -0.64
CA SER A 170 14.68 18.62 -1.00
C SER A 170 15.73 19.29 -0.11
N GLU A 171 16.09 18.63 0.99
CA GLU A 171 17.25 18.89 1.84
C GLU A 171 18.54 19.10 1.03
N ASN A 172 19.48 19.90 1.55
CA ASN A 172 20.75 20.21 0.86
C ASN A 172 22.01 20.02 1.71
N ASP A 173 21.89 19.39 2.88
CA ASP A 173 23.01 19.18 3.82
C ASP A 173 23.61 17.76 3.80
N ASN A 174 23.00 16.80 3.10
CA ASN A 174 23.43 15.40 3.01
C ASN A 174 23.32 14.61 4.32
N ASP A 175 22.44 15.00 5.25
CA ASP A 175 22.15 14.25 6.47
C ASP A 175 20.69 13.77 6.51
N PRO A 176 20.33 12.67 5.82
CA PRO A 176 18.94 12.21 5.72
C PRO A 176 18.38 11.59 7.03
N LEU A 177 19.14 11.68 8.12
CA LEU A 177 18.73 11.25 9.46
C LEU A 177 18.42 12.44 10.37
N ARG A 178 18.51 13.68 9.86
CA ARG A 178 18.21 14.89 10.62
C ARG A 178 17.48 15.92 9.77
N ASP A 179 16.42 16.45 10.34
CA ASP A 179 15.70 17.59 9.79
C ASP A 179 16.57 18.84 9.99
N SER A 180 16.81 19.59 8.92
CA SER A 180 17.71 20.74 8.99
C SER A 180 17.13 21.85 9.85
N ALA A 181 17.94 22.40 10.75
CA ALA A 181 17.57 23.57 11.55
C ALA A 181 17.76 24.90 10.81
N ASP A 182 18.37 24.88 9.62
CA ASP A 182 18.60 26.07 8.80
C ASP A 182 17.32 26.45 8.03
N PRO A 183 16.69 27.61 8.29
CA PRO A 183 15.53 28.07 7.54
C PRO A 183 15.78 28.29 6.04
N GLY A 184 17.06 28.37 5.62
CA GLY A 184 17.47 28.44 4.23
C GLY A 184 17.51 27.08 3.51
N ASN A 185 17.44 25.96 4.25
CA ASN A 185 17.34 24.64 3.66
C ASN A 185 15.90 24.41 3.16
N PRO A 186 15.69 23.99 1.89
CA PRO A 186 14.34 23.77 1.34
C PRO A 186 13.53 22.70 2.08
N GLY A 187 14.22 21.72 2.69
CA GLY A 187 13.64 20.60 3.42
C GLY A 187 13.41 20.85 4.90
N ALA A 188 13.94 21.96 5.45
CA ALA A 188 13.76 22.27 6.86
C ALA A 188 12.28 22.29 7.29
N GLY A 189 11.96 21.48 8.30
CA GLY A 189 10.62 21.30 8.82
C GLY A 189 9.69 20.57 7.85
N VAL A 190 10.22 19.66 7.03
CA VAL A 190 9.47 18.78 6.13
C VAL A 190 9.85 17.32 6.41
N LEU A 191 8.86 16.43 6.42
CA LEU A 191 9.07 14.99 6.49
C LEU A 191 8.28 14.33 5.38
N VAL A 192 8.68 13.11 5.03
CA VAL A 192 7.89 12.23 4.18
C VAL A 192 7.42 11.01 4.97
N LEU A 193 6.18 10.63 4.72
CA LEU A 193 5.55 9.44 5.24
C LEU A 193 5.33 8.47 4.10
N ARG A 194 5.63 7.20 4.36
CA ARG A 194 5.29 6.08 3.48
C ARG A 194 4.47 5.09 4.26
N VAL A 195 3.27 4.82 3.78
CA VAL A 195 2.35 3.86 4.40
C VAL A 195 2.09 2.71 3.45
N ASP A 196 2.44 1.50 3.88
CA ASP A 196 2.15 0.24 3.22
C ASP A 196 1.00 -0.47 3.95
N ALA A 197 -0.11 -0.71 3.26
CA ALA A 197 -1.24 -1.51 3.74
C ALA A 197 -1.24 -2.89 3.05
N PHE A 198 -1.41 -3.94 3.85
CA PHE A 198 -1.42 -5.35 3.46
C PHE A 198 -2.74 -5.98 3.88
N GLY A 199 -3.47 -6.55 2.93
CA GLY A 199 -4.75 -7.18 3.17
C GLY A 199 -4.83 -8.60 2.60
N PRO A 200 -6.01 -9.22 2.69
CA PRO A 200 -6.23 -10.58 2.24
C PRO A 200 -5.85 -10.80 0.77
N ARG A 201 -5.46 -12.02 0.42
CA ARG A 201 -5.20 -12.46 -0.97
C ARG A 201 -4.12 -11.62 -1.68
N GLY A 202 -3.18 -11.06 -0.91
CA GLY A 202 -2.08 -10.26 -1.43
C GLY A 202 -2.46 -8.83 -1.82
N ALA A 203 -3.64 -8.34 -1.40
CA ALA A 203 -4.00 -6.95 -1.57
C ALA A 203 -2.94 -6.06 -0.90
N ARG A 204 -2.35 -5.14 -1.65
CA ARG A 204 -1.33 -4.23 -1.14
C ARG A 204 -1.51 -2.85 -1.73
N LYS A 205 -1.40 -1.82 -0.88
CA LYS A 205 -1.36 -0.42 -1.33
C LYS A 205 -0.28 0.35 -0.61
N THR A 206 0.41 1.20 -1.36
CA THR A 206 1.37 2.15 -0.82
C THR A 206 0.89 3.58 -1.08
N VAL A 207 0.90 4.41 -0.04
CA VAL A 207 0.65 5.84 -0.09
C VAL A 207 1.88 6.57 0.43
N GLU A 208 2.24 7.67 -0.20
CA GLU A 208 3.26 8.59 0.30
C GLU A 208 2.68 9.99 0.49
N ALA A 209 3.01 10.61 1.62
CA ALA A 209 2.56 11.94 1.99
C ALA A 209 3.75 12.78 2.43
N THR A 210 3.80 14.03 1.97
CA THR A 210 4.76 15.02 2.45
C THR A 210 4.09 15.88 3.50
N VAL A 211 4.67 15.95 4.68
CA VAL A 211 4.16 16.75 5.80
C VAL A 211 5.15 17.86 6.11
N ALA A 212 4.66 19.01 6.54
CA ALA A 212 5.54 20.12 6.92
C ALA A 212 5.02 20.82 8.16
N ARG A 213 5.94 21.37 8.96
CA ARG A 213 5.60 22.21 10.10
C ARG A 213 4.74 23.40 9.64
N SER A 214 3.74 23.70 10.45
CA SER A 214 2.79 24.80 10.23
C SER A 214 2.62 25.58 11.52
N PRO A 215 2.83 26.90 11.54
CA PRO A 215 2.66 27.72 12.74
C PRO A 215 1.26 27.68 13.36
N THR A 216 0.24 27.36 12.55
CA THR A 216 -1.18 27.39 12.95
C THR A 216 -1.77 26.01 13.22
N ALA A 217 -1.24 24.96 12.61
CA ALA A 217 -1.79 23.61 12.68
C ALA A 217 -0.84 22.60 13.33
N GLY A 218 0.35 23.03 13.77
CA GLY A 218 1.46 22.15 14.13
C GLY A 218 2.11 21.55 12.88
N VAL A 219 1.33 20.78 12.11
CA VAL A 219 1.74 20.13 10.85
C VAL A 219 0.64 20.25 9.79
N ARG A 220 1.04 20.29 8.52
CA ARG A 220 0.13 20.22 7.36
C ARG A 220 0.65 19.26 6.31
N ILE A 221 -0.25 18.58 5.62
CA ILE A 221 0.08 17.79 4.43
C ILE A 221 0.32 18.76 3.25
N ARG A 222 1.50 18.71 2.64
CA ARG A 222 1.88 19.50 1.46
C ARG A 222 1.59 18.77 0.16
N SER A 223 1.81 17.45 0.14
CA SER A 223 1.57 16.61 -1.01
C SER A 223 1.13 15.23 -0.56
N TRP A 224 0.34 14.57 -1.39
CA TRP A 224 -0.16 13.24 -1.13
C TRP A 224 -0.33 12.53 -2.46
N HIS A 225 0.20 11.32 -2.57
CA HIS A 225 0.07 10.54 -3.80
C HIS A 225 0.20 9.04 -3.54
N HIS A 226 -0.33 8.26 -4.48
CA HIS A 226 -0.13 6.82 -4.46
C HIS A 226 1.16 6.46 -5.18
N VAL A 227 1.91 5.53 -4.61
CA VAL A 227 3.07 4.94 -5.26
C VAL A 227 2.61 3.73 -6.06
N ARG A 228 3.04 3.65 -7.33
CA ARG A 228 2.88 2.40 -8.09
C ARG A 228 3.86 1.38 -7.50
N GLY A 229 3.31 0.41 -6.77
CA GLY A 229 4.05 -0.73 -6.20
C GLY A 229 4.32 -1.81 -7.23
#